data_AF-A0A3C0GL39-F1
#
_entry.id   AF-A0A3C0GL39-F1
#
_cell.length_a   1.000
_cell.length_b   1.000
_cell.length_c   1.000
_cell.angle_alpha   90.00
_cell.angle_beta   90.00
_cell.angle_gamma   90.00
#
_symmetry.space_group_name_H-M   'P 1'
#
loop_
_entity.id
_entity.type
_entity.pdbx_description
1 polymer ?
#
loop_
_entity_poly.entity_id
_entity_poly.type
_entity_poly.pdbx_seq_one_letter_code
_entity_poly.pdbx_strand_id
1 'polypeptide(L)'
;MATEKLNFKLKLYATMWDQPPVAEILINDISYFKNDITATEDKPQLVEFSADLEDKKEYNLVVRRSNKNKGQTVVNEKGDLVKDQMLHIKDIEIDEIDIGSLIYEGVYQPDYPEPWATEARAKGVDLPETFKNSPTMGHNGTWTLTFSSPF
;
A
#
# COMPACT_ATOMS: atom_id res chain seq x y z
N MET A 1 -18.67 -16.72 19.34
CA MET A 1 -18.03 -17.16 18.09
C MET A 1 -16.58 -17.48 18.43
N ALA A 2 -15.96 -18.46 17.77
CA ALA A 2 -14.55 -18.75 18.02
C ALA A 2 -13.69 -17.62 17.42
N THR A 3 -12.63 -17.25 18.12
CA THR A 3 -11.62 -16.32 17.63
C THR A 3 -10.33 -17.07 17.37
N GLU A 4 -9.68 -16.78 16.26
CA GLU A 4 -8.39 -17.29 15.84
C GLU A 4 -7.38 -16.15 15.85
N LYS A 5 -6.16 -16.42 16.30
CA LYS A 5 -5.08 -15.43 16.28
C LYS A 5 -4.21 -15.68 15.07
N LEU A 6 -4.28 -14.79 14.07
CA LEU A 6 -3.42 -14.83 12.89
C LEU A 6 -2.20 -13.94 13.08
N ASN A 7 -1.03 -14.40 12.63
CA ASN A 7 0.22 -13.66 12.61
C ASN A 7 0.50 -13.16 11.20
N PHE A 8 0.78 -11.87 11.06
CA PHE A 8 1.06 -11.22 9.79
C PHE A 8 2.51 -10.78 9.74
N LYS A 9 3.15 -10.99 8.59
CA LYS A 9 4.45 -10.39 8.28
C LYS A 9 4.40 -9.74 6.92
N LEU A 10 4.77 -8.46 6.85
CA LEU A 10 4.82 -7.72 5.59
C LEU A 10 6.26 -7.25 5.36
N LYS A 11 6.75 -7.40 4.12
CA LYS A 11 8.02 -6.83 3.68
C LYS A 11 7.75 -5.63 2.79
N LEU A 12 8.10 -4.44 3.26
CA LEU A 12 7.84 -3.17 2.57
C LEU A 12 9.15 -2.48 2.19
N TYR A 13 9.17 -1.78 1.06
CA TYR A 13 10.28 -0.90 0.71
C TYR A 13 9.80 0.34 -0.03
N ALA A 14 10.68 1.33 -0.15
CA ALA A 14 10.38 2.59 -0.82
C ALA A 14 11.36 2.88 -1.96
N THR A 15 10.85 3.46 -3.03
CA THR A 15 11.65 4.24 -3.98
C THR A 15 11.52 5.70 -3.58
N MET A 16 12.62 6.36 -3.19
CA MET A 16 12.62 7.76 -2.75
C MET A 16 14.03 8.38 -2.84
N TRP A 17 14.14 9.72 -2.71
CA TRP A 17 15.44 10.42 -2.66
C TRP A 17 15.55 11.52 -1.60
N ASP A 18 14.43 11.88 -0.96
CA ASP A 18 14.32 12.99 -0.02
C ASP A 18 13.39 12.57 1.12
N GLN A 19 12.07 12.63 0.89
CA GLN A 19 11.06 12.35 1.90
C GLN A 19 10.57 10.91 1.76
N PRO A 20 10.53 10.11 2.84
CA PRO A 20 9.99 8.76 2.79
C PRO A 20 8.46 8.75 2.74
N PRO A 21 7.84 7.74 2.08
CA PRO A 21 6.43 7.47 2.28
C PRO A 21 6.19 6.97 3.71
N VAL A 22 5.02 7.29 4.26
CA VAL A 22 4.52 6.65 5.49
C VAL A 22 3.63 5.48 5.08
N ALA A 23 3.87 4.32 5.69
CA ALA A 23 2.97 3.18 5.61
C ALA A 23 2.24 2.98 6.95
N GLU A 24 0.93 2.85 6.88
CA GLU A 24 0.07 2.42 7.99
C GLU A 24 -0.58 1.09 7.61
N ILE A 25 -0.40 0.06 8.46
CA ILE A 25 -0.92 -1.29 8.22
C ILE A 25 -2.08 -1.54 9.17
N LEU A 26 -3.23 -1.90 8.59
CA LEU A 26 -4.47 -2.08 9.32
C LEU A 26 -5.11 -3.44 9.00
N ILE A 27 -5.81 -4.00 9.99
CA ILE A 27 -6.88 -4.98 9.75
C ILE A 27 -8.21 -4.26 9.95
N ASN A 28 -8.99 -4.14 8.87
CA ASN A 28 -10.11 -3.21 8.77
C ASN A 28 -9.65 -1.78 9.15
N ASP A 29 -10.15 -1.25 10.27
CA ASP A 29 -9.83 0.09 10.77
C ASP A 29 -8.81 0.09 11.92
N ILE A 30 -8.35 -1.08 12.36
CA ILE A 30 -7.42 -1.21 13.50
C ILE A 30 -5.99 -1.12 12.98
N SER A 31 -5.28 -0.08 13.38
CA SER A 31 -3.88 0.16 13.01
C SER A 31 -2.93 -0.64 13.90
N TYR A 32 -2.05 -1.43 13.28
CA TYR A 32 -1.03 -2.25 13.95
C TYR A 32 0.39 -1.70 13.76
N PHE A 33 0.59 -0.92 12.71
CA PHE A 33 1.87 -0.31 12.38
C PHE A 33 1.63 1.03 11.70
N LYS A 34 2.45 2.03 12.03
CA LYS A 34 2.51 3.30 11.31
C LYS A 34 3.90 3.91 11.44
N ASN A 35 4.64 3.99 10.34
CA ASN A 35 5.96 4.61 10.34
C ASN A 35 6.41 5.03 8.93
N ASP A 36 7.46 5.84 8.88
CA ASP A 36 8.21 6.11 7.65
C ASP A 36 8.87 4.84 7.12
N ILE A 37 8.83 4.63 5.81
CA ILE A 37 9.52 3.52 5.13
C ILE A 37 10.72 4.08 4.36
N THR A 38 11.92 3.82 4.89
CA THR A 38 13.20 4.20 4.27
C THR A 38 13.97 3.00 3.71
N ALA A 39 13.46 1.80 3.94
CA ALA A 39 14.03 0.54 3.48
C ALA A 39 14.06 0.43 1.95
N THR A 40 15.05 -0.29 1.43
CA THR A 40 15.26 -0.51 0.00
C THR A 40 14.80 -1.91 -0.41
N GLU A 41 14.70 -2.15 -1.71
CA GLU A 41 14.28 -3.46 -2.24
C GLU A 41 15.17 -4.62 -1.75
N ASP A 42 16.48 -4.39 -1.65
CA ASP A 42 17.46 -5.39 -1.18
C ASP A 42 17.36 -5.67 0.32
N LYS A 43 16.94 -4.66 1.11
CA LYS A 43 16.75 -4.75 2.56
C LYS A 43 15.39 -4.16 2.92
N PRO A 44 14.30 -4.88 2.63
CA PRO A 44 12.96 -4.41 2.94
C PRO A 44 12.76 -4.34 4.45
N GLN A 45 11.90 -3.43 4.87
CA GLN A 45 11.44 -3.32 6.24
C GLN A 45 10.46 -4.45 6.52
N LEU A 46 10.75 -5.23 7.57
CA LEU A 46 9.86 -6.25 8.08
C LEU A 46 8.90 -5.62 9.10
N VAL A 47 7.61 -5.83 8.90
CA VAL A 47 6.55 -5.45 9.84
C VAL A 47 5.85 -6.72 10.30
N GLU A 48 5.86 -6.99 11.60
CA GLU A 48 5.25 -8.17 12.20
C GLU A 48 4.20 -7.77 13.24
N PHE A 49 3.02 -8.38 13.18
CA PHE A 49 1.96 -8.19 14.18
C PHE A 49 1.03 -9.41 14.22
N SER A 50 0.18 -9.48 15.24
CA SER A 50 -0.88 -10.48 15.32
C SER A 50 -2.24 -9.80 15.49
N ALA A 51 -3.29 -10.42 14.96
CA ALA A 51 -4.68 -9.97 15.16
C ALA A 51 -5.57 -11.15 15.56
N ASP A 52 -6.43 -10.92 16.56
CA ASP A 52 -7.48 -11.86 16.95
C ASP A 52 -8.72 -11.64 16.09
N LEU A 53 -9.07 -12.62 15.26
CA LEU A 53 -10.12 -12.56 14.26
C LEU A 53 -11.20 -13.60 14.56
N GLU A 54 -12.47 -13.20 14.49
CA GLU A 54 -13.61 -14.14 14.51
C GLU A 54 -13.61 -15.05 13.28
N ASP A 55 -13.87 -16.34 13.50
CA ASP A 55 -14.01 -17.38 12.48
C ASP A 55 -15.14 -17.07 11.48
N LYS A 56 -14.93 -17.40 10.20
CA LYS A 56 -15.84 -17.21 9.05
C LYS A 56 -16.26 -15.77 8.78
N LYS A 57 -15.50 -14.81 9.30
CA LYS A 57 -15.69 -13.39 9.02
C LYS A 57 -14.67 -12.93 7.99
N GLU A 58 -15.12 -12.01 7.15
CA GLU A 58 -14.30 -11.33 6.16
C GLU A 58 -13.56 -10.15 6.80
N TYR A 59 -12.30 -9.98 6.42
CA TYR A 59 -11.41 -8.93 6.88
C TYR A 59 -10.68 -8.31 5.71
N ASN A 60 -10.25 -7.06 5.91
CA ASN A 60 -9.44 -6.32 4.97
C ASN A 60 -8.06 -6.08 5.57
N LEU A 61 -7.01 -6.62 4.95
CA LEU A 61 -5.65 -6.17 5.19
C LEU A 61 -5.42 -4.90 4.36
N VAL A 62 -5.21 -3.78 5.03
CA VAL A 62 -5.06 -2.46 4.40
C VAL A 62 -3.64 -1.95 4.58
N VAL A 63 -3.00 -1.57 3.48
CA VAL A 63 -1.78 -0.76 3.47
C VAL A 63 -2.17 0.65 3.04
N ARG A 64 -2.23 1.57 4.01
CA ARG A 64 -2.49 2.98 3.74
C ARG A 64 -1.17 3.71 3.58
N ARG A 65 -0.98 4.32 2.42
CA ARG A 65 0.18 5.14 2.10
C ARG A 65 -0.14 6.62 2.28
N SER A 66 0.78 7.36 2.91
CA SER A 66 0.72 8.82 2.98
C SER A 66 2.11 9.46 2.83
N ASN A 67 2.19 10.78 3.05
CA ASN A 67 3.43 11.57 3.04
C ASN A 67 4.05 11.87 1.66
N LYS A 68 3.28 11.71 0.58
CA LYS A 68 3.62 12.29 -0.74
C LYS A 68 3.01 13.68 -0.89
N ASN A 69 3.84 14.67 -1.25
CA ASN A 69 3.38 15.97 -1.73
C ASN A 69 3.98 16.30 -3.10
N LYS A 70 3.71 17.51 -3.63
CA LYS A 70 4.17 17.95 -4.97
C LYS A 70 5.69 17.92 -5.15
N GLY A 71 6.47 17.95 -4.07
CA GLY A 71 7.93 17.88 -4.12
C GLY A 71 8.47 16.47 -4.39
N GLN A 72 7.66 15.43 -4.22
CA GLN A 72 8.06 14.02 -4.34
C GLN A 72 7.69 13.39 -5.69
N THR A 73 7.45 14.24 -6.69
CA THR A 73 7.41 13.88 -8.10
C THR A 73 8.15 14.95 -8.88
N VAL A 74 9.18 14.56 -9.64
CA VAL A 74 9.96 15.48 -10.48
C VAL A 74 9.79 15.07 -11.92
N VAL A 75 9.28 15.99 -12.74
CA VAL A 75 9.17 15.85 -14.19
C VAL A 75 10.10 16.84 -14.88
N ASN A 76 10.74 16.43 -15.97
CA ASN A 76 11.60 17.31 -16.77
C ASN A 76 10.78 18.20 -17.73
N GLU A 77 11.45 19.06 -18.49
CA GLU A 77 10.81 19.96 -19.47
C GLU A 77 10.05 19.23 -20.59
N LYS A 78 10.38 17.96 -20.86
CA LYS A 78 9.71 17.11 -21.84
C LYS A 78 8.47 16.40 -21.26
N GLY A 79 8.27 16.50 -19.95
CA GLY A 79 7.22 15.80 -19.22
C GLY A 79 7.62 14.40 -18.74
N ASP A 80 8.88 13.97 -18.90
CA ASP A 80 9.33 12.66 -18.43
C ASP A 80 9.48 12.66 -16.90
N LEU A 81 9.03 11.58 -16.26
CA LEU A 81 9.22 11.34 -14.83
C LEU A 81 10.70 11.08 -14.53
N VAL A 82 11.36 11.99 -13.83
CA VAL A 82 12.77 11.89 -13.44
C VAL A 82 12.92 11.23 -12.08
N LYS A 83 12.05 11.58 -11.13
CA LYS A 83 12.05 11.01 -9.79
C LYS A 83 10.62 10.89 -9.27
N ASP A 84 10.37 9.82 -8.52
CA ASP A 84 9.10 9.64 -7.84
C ASP A 84 9.25 8.93 -6.49
N GLN A 85 8.43 9.33 -5.52
CA GLN A 85 8.29 8.61 -4.26
C GLN A 85 7.21 7.54 -4.41
N MET A 86 7.56 6.28 -4.13
CA MET A 86 6.68 5.12 -4.22
C MET A 86 6.85 4.22 -2.98
N LEU A 87 5.76 3.55 -2.60
CA LEU A 87 5.77 2.47 -1.62
C LEU A 87 5.51 1.14 -2.34
N HIS A 88 6.23 0.10 -1.97
CA HIS A 88 6.14 -1.22 -2.56
C HIS A 88 5.86 -2.26 -1.49
N ILE A 89 4.86 -3.10 -1.76
CA ILE A 89 4.59 -4.32 -1.00
C ILE A 89 5.37 -5.44 -1.69
N LYS A 90 6.46 -5.89 -1.07
CA LYS A 90 7.31 -6.94 -1.64
C LYS A 90 6.72 -8.32 -1.42
N ASP A 91 6.23 -8.54 -0.21
CA ASP A 91 5.83 -9.87 0.27
C ASP A 91 4.92 -9.76 1.49
N ILE A 92 4.03 -10.75 1.65
CA ILE A 92 3.10 -10.88 2.78
C ILE A 92 3.03 -12.36 3.18
N GLU A 93 3.25 -12.63 4.46
CA GLU A 93 3.03 -13.94 5.08
C GLU A 93 1.88 -13.82 6.11
N ILE A 94 0.96 -14.80 6.11
CA ILE A 94 -0.10 -14.96 7.11
C ILE A 94 0.04 -16.36 7.72
N ASP A 95 0.23 -16.44 9.04
CA ASP A 95 0.51 -17.69 9.78
C ASP A 95 1.58 -18.57 9.14
N GLU A 96 2.72 -17.93 8.80
CA GLU A 96 3.88 -18.57 8.18
C GLU A 96 3.63 -19.10 6.75
N ILE A 97 2.50 -18.75 6.15
CA ILE A 97 2.18 -19.02 4.75
C ILE A 97 2.42 -17.75 3.93
N ASP A 98 3.38 -17.81 3.01
CA ASP A 98 3.58 -16.80 1.97
C ASP A 98 2.40 -16.82 1.00
N ILE A 99 1.73 -15.66 0.84
CA ILE A 99 0.53 -15.54 0.01
C ILE A 99 0.86 -15.36 -1.48
N GLY A 100 2.14 -15.18 -1.83
CA GLY A 100 2.69 -15.19 -3.17
C GLY A 100 1.96 -14.27 -4.14
N SER A 101 1.31 -14.85 -5.14
CA SER A 101 0.60 -14.09 -6.17
C SER A 101 -0.68 -13.40 -5.66
N LEU A 102 -1.20 -13.75 -4.48
CA LEU A 102 -2.40 -13.12 -3.93
C LEU A 102 -2.21 -11.63 -3.65
N ILE A 103 -0.97 -11.16 -3.51
CA ILE A 103 -0.67 -9.71 -3.42
C ILE A 103 -1.17 -8.96 -4.68
N TYR A 104 -1.23 -9.61 -5.84
CA TYR A 104 -1.74 -8.99 -7.06
C TYR A 104 -3.28 -8.90 -7.10
N GLU A 105 -3.98 -9.66 -6.23
CA GLU A 105 -5.43 -9.57 -6.10
C GLU A 105 -5.88 -8.34 -5.30
N GLY A 106 -4.96 -7.73 -4.53
CA GLY A 106 -5.26 -6.52 -3.79
C GLY A 106 -5.61 -5.34 -4.70
N VAL A 107 -6.52 -4.51 -4.21
CA VAL A 107 -7.06 -3.35 -4.92
C VAL A 107 -6.43 -2.09 -4.36
N TYR A 108 -5.74 -1.33 -5.22
CA TYR A 108 -5.18 -0.03 -4.91
C TYR A 108 -6.12 1.10 -5.32
N GLN A 109 -6.57 1.90 -4.36
CA GLN A 109 -7.34 3.11 -4.57
C GLN A 109 -6.45 4.34 -4.29
N PRO A 110 -6.07 5.13 -5.31
CA PRO A 110 -5.28 6.34 -5.14
C PRO A 110 -6.11 7.53 -4.63
N ASP A 111 -5.49 8.34 -3.78
CA ASP A 111 -5.93 9.68 -3.44
C ASP A 111 -5.24 10.69 -4.37
N TYR A 112 -5.88 10.99 -5.50
CA TYR A 112 -5.35 11.97 -6.43
C TYR A 112 -5.43 13.39 -5.85
N PRO A 113 -4.31 14.14 -5.81
CA PRO A 113 -4.31 15.47 -5.20
C PRO A 113 -5.05 16.49 -6.06
N GLU A 114 -5.82 17.37 -5.42
CA GLU A 114 -6.37 18.57 -6.06
C GLU A 114 -5.37 19.74 -5.97
N PRO A 115 -5.32 20.66 -6.94
CA PRO A 115 -6.18 20.75 -8.15
C PRO A 115 -5.71 19.87 -9.32
N TRP A 116 -4.62 19.12 -9.16
CA TRP A 116 -4.02 18.34 -10.25
C TRP A 116 -5.01 17.35 -10.88
N ALA A 117 -5.82 16.67 -10.07
CA ALA A 117 -6.80 15.70 -10.56
C ALA A 117 -7.87 16.39 -11.43
N THR A 118 -8.41 17.53 -10.98
CA THR A 118 -9.34 18.33 -11.78
C THR A 118 -8.71 18.80 -13.09
N GLU A 119 -7.48 19.30 -13.06
CA GLU A 119 -6.77 19.77 -14.26
C GLU A 119 -6.45 18.64 -15.24
N ALA A 120 -6.06 17.46 -14.73
CA ALA A 120 -5.78 16.28 -15.55
C ALA A 120 -7.05 15.80 -16.27
N ARG A 121 -8.18 15.72 -15.55
CA ARG A 121 -9.49 15.39 -16.16
C ARG A 121 -9.92 16.42 -17.20
N ALA A 122 -9.72 17.71 -16.94
CA ALA A 122 -10.00 18.78 -17.91
C ALA A 122 -9.17 18.66 -19.20
N LYS A 123 -7.97 18.06 -19.12
CA LYS A 123 -7.12 17.70 -20.27
C LYS A 123 -7.47 16.34 -20.89
N GLY A 124 -8.53 15.68 -20.44
CA GLY A 124 -8.97 14.39 -20.94
C GLY A 124 -8.14 13.20 -20.45
N VAL A 125 -7.36 13.36 -19.38
CA VAL A 125 -6.62 12.26 -18.76
C VAL A 125 -7.60 11.40 -17.95
N ASP A 126 -7.61 10.10 -18.24
CA ASP A 126 -8.33 9.12 -17.42
C ASP A 126 -7.58 8.91 -16.10
N LEU A 127 -8.32 9.00 -14.99
CA LEU A 127 -7.81 8.81 -13.64
C LEU A 127 -8.57 7.64 -13.00
N PRO A 128 -8.06 6.40 -13.14
CA PRO A 128 -8.73 5.22 -12.61
C PRO A 128 -9.00 5.35 -11.12
N GLU A 129 -10.23 5.07 -10.69
CA GLU A 129 -10.58 5.06 -9.27
C GLU A 129 -9.87 3.94 -8.51
N THR A 130 -9.54 2.84 -9.20
CA THR A 130 -8.82 1.72 -8.62
C THR A 130 -7.87 1.07 -9.63
N PHE A 131 -6.82 0.45 -9.10
CA PHE A 131 -5.88 -0.40 -9.82
C PHE A 131 -5.88 -1.81 -9.21
N LYS A 132 -5.96 -2.82 -10.05
CA LYS A 132 -5.72 -4.22 -9.71
C LYS A 132 -4.31 -4.62 -10.12
N ASN A 133 -3.76 -5.71 -9.57
CA ASN A 133 -2.42 -6.20 -9.90
C ASN A 133 -1.30 -5.17 -9.64
N SER A 134 -1.48 -4.25 -8.69
CA SER A 134 -0.51 -3.20 -8.38
C SER A 134 -0.10 -3.24 -6.91
N PRO A 135 0.94 -4.02 -6.55
CA PRO A 135 1.55 -3.98 -5.22
C PRO A 135 2.40 -2.71 -4.98
N THR A 136 2.46 -1.81 -5.98
CA THR A 136 3.21 -0.55 -5.92
C THR A 136 2.24 0.62 -5.90
N MET A 137 2.43 1.54 -4.94
CA MET A 137 1.56 2.68 -4.71
C MET A 137 2.28 3.99 -5.04
N GLY A 138 1.89 4.60 -6.17
CA GLY A 138 2.49 5.83 -6.70
C GLY A 138 1.87 7.12 -6.15
N HIS A 139 0.57 7.16 -5.85
CA HIS A 139 -0.07 8.25 -5.11
C HIS A 139 -0.29 7.88 -3.64
N ASN A 140 -0.62 8.84 -2.78
CA ASN A 140 -1.22 8.50 -1.49
C ASN A 140 -2.50 7.67 -1.74
N GLY A 141 -2.97 6.93 -0.74
CA GLY A 141 -4.16 6.10 -0.90
C GLY A 141 -4.06 4.78 -0.15
N THR A 142 -4.90 3.83 -0.54
CA THR A 142 -5.05 2.55 0.16
C THR A 142 -4.92 1.38 -0.79
N TRP A 143 -4.06 0.42 -0.46
CA TRP A 143 -4.08 -0.91 -1.05
C TRP A 143 -4.80 -1.84 -0.08
N THR A 144 -5.74 -2.64 -0.58
CA THR A 144 -6.61 -3.49 0.24
C THR A 144 -6.66 -4.91 -0.31
N LEU A 145 -6.39 -5.90 0.55
CA LEU A 145 -6.62 -7.32 0.27
C LEU A 145 -7.71 -7.85 1.21
N THR A 146 -8.79 -8.35 0.62
CA THR A 146 -9.91 -8.95 1.35
C THR A 146 -9.66 -10.44 1.51
N PHE A 147 -9.86 -10.98 2.71
CA PHE A 147 -9.66 -12.39 3.05
C PHE A 147 -10.65 -12.87 4.12
N SER A 148 -10.86 -14.17 4.22
CA SER A 148 -11.67 -14.80 5.28
C SER A 148 -10.79 -15.58 6.26
N SER A 149 -11.17 -15.65 7.54
CA SER A 149 -10.62 -16.64 8.49
C SER A 149 -11.50 -17.91 8.51
N PRO A 150 -10.91 -19.12 8.58
CA PRO A 150 -9.47 -19.39 8.45
C PRO A 150 -8.96 -19.07 7.04
N PHE A 151 -7.72 -18.59 6.96
CA PHE A 151 -7.04 -18.18 5.72
C PHE A 151 -6.47 -19.40 4.96
#